data_AF-A0AAN9NS24-F1
#
_entry.id   AF-A0AAN9NS24-F1
#
_cell.length_a   1.000
_cell.length_b   1.000
_cell.length_c   1.000
_cell.angle_alpha   90.00
_cell.angle_beta   90.00
_cell.angle_gamma   90.00
#
_symmetry.space_group_name_H-M   'P 1'
#
loop_
_entity.id
_entity.type
_entity.pdbx_description
1 polymer ?
#
loop_
_entity_poly.entity_id
_entity_poly.type
_entity_poly.pdbx_seq_one_letter_code
_entity_poly.pdbx_strand_id
1 'polypeptide(L)'
;MESVSPTRVVHTIVELAKSLGTEGVTGGQMMVVSLEGFLSEVGLERVEFIHLHKSTALLEGAVVLGAIMGGGSDEEVERLRMFGRCVGLMGQVVDDILDVAET
;
A
#
# COMPACT_ATOMS: atom_id res chain seq x y z
N MET A 1 12.67 16.49 21.83
CA MET A 1 11.79 15.46 21.26
C MET A 1 10.76 15.15 22.31
N GLU A 2 9.51 15.55 22.09
CA GLU A 2 8.40 15.16 22.93
C GLU A 2 8.25 13.63 22.84
N SER A 3 8.11 12.94 23.97
CA SER A 3 8.01 11.48 23.97
C SER A 3 6.69 11.06 23.32
N VAL A 4 6.76 10.29 22.23
CA VAL A 4 5.56 9.71 21.60
C VAL A 4 4.82 8.84 22.61
N SER A 5 3.49 8.96 22.68
CA SER A 5 2.72 8.18 23.65
C SER A 5 2.80 6.68 23.34
N PRO A 6 2.87 5.79 24.35
CA PRO A 6 2.87 4.34 24.13
C PRO A 6 1.68 3.87 23.30
N THR A 7 0.51 4.51 23.46
CA THR A 7 -0.69 4.22 22.67
C THR A 7 -0.48 4.46 21.17
N ARG A 8 0.18 5.56 20.78
CA ARG A 8 0.48 5.83 19.36
C ARG A 8 1.48 4.83 18.81
N VAL A 9 2.47 4.42 19.60
CA VAL A 9 3.44 3.38 19.19
C VAL A 9 2.72 2.06 18.91
N VAL A 10 1.86 1.61 19.83
CA VAL A 10 1.08 0.37 19.63
C VAL A 10 0.16 0.49 18.42
N HIS A 11 -0.54 1.61 18.25
CA HIS A 11 -1.40 1.85 17.09
C HIS A 11 -0.62 1.78 15.77
N THR A 12 0.55 2.40 15.72
CA THR A 12 1.48 2.37 14.58
C THR A 12 1.94 0.94 14.27
N ILE A 13 2.28 0.14 15.28
CA ILE A 13 2.68 -1.26 15.09
C ILE A 13 1.52 -2.09 14.49
N VAL A 14 0.30 -1.91 14.99
CA VAL A 14 -0.89 -2.60 14.48
C VAL A 14 -1.12 -2.23 13.01
N GLU A 15 -1.00 -0.97 12.66
CA GLU A 15 -1.20 -0.48 11.29
C GLU A 15 -0.12 -0.99 10.33
N LEU A 16 1.14 -1.04 10.79
CA LEU A 16 2.25 -1.63 10.06
C LEU A 16 2.02 -3.13 9.82
N ALA A 17 1.57 -3.85 10.84
CA ALA A 17 1.29 -5.29 10.74
C ALA A 17 0.18 -5.58 9.72
N LYS A 18 -0.87 -4.76 9.66
CA LYS A 18 -1.92 -4.86 8.64
C LYS A 18 -1.36 -4.61 7.23
N SER A 19 -0.58 -3.54 7.08
CA SER A 19 -0.01 -3.14 5.78
C SER A 19 0.94 -4.22 5.22
N LEU A 20 1.70 -4.90 6.08
CA LEU A 20 2.63 -5.95 5.67
C LEU A 20 2.02 -7.35 5.61
N GLY A 21 0.90 -7.56 6.32
CA GLY A 21 0.29 -8.88 6.51
C GLY A 21 -0.41 -9.42 5.27
N THR A 22 -1.23 -10.45 5.50
CA THR A 22 -2.00 -11.15 4.45
C THR A 22 -3.05 -10.27 3.77
N GLU A 23 -3.48 -9.19 4.41
CA GLU A 23 -4.42 -8.21 3.84
C GLU A 23 -3.70 -7.08 3.09
N GLY A 24 -2.36 -7.04 3.13
CA GLY A 24 -1.54 -6.03 2.48
C GLY A 24 -0.50 -6.66 1.55
N VAL A 25 0.76 -6.24 1.71
CA VAL A 25 1.88 -6.60 0.82
C VAL A 25 2.01 -8.11 0.60
N THR A 26 1.98 -8.90 1.68
CA THR A 26 2.19 -10.35 1.59
C THR A 26 1.06 -11.02 0.79
N GLY A 27 -0.20 -10.60 1.00
CA GLY A 27 -1.34 -11.10 0.25
C GLY A 27 -1.26 -10.76 -1.24
N GLY A 28 -0.96 -9.50 -1.56
CA GLY A 28 -0.79 -9.05 -2.93
C GLY A 28 0.30 -9.79 -3.68
N GLN A 29 1.46 -10.00 -3.03
CA GLN A 29 2.56 -10.76 -3.62
C GLN A 29 2.21 -12.23 -3.85
N MET A 30 1.53 -12.87 -2.90
CA MET A 30 1.12 -14.27 -3.05
C MET A 30 0.11 -14.47 -4.18
N MET A 31 -0.77 -13.48 -4.42
CA MET A 31 -1.70 -13.48 -5.55
C MET A 31 -0.99 -13.38 -6.91
N VAL A 32 0.10 -12.59 -7.00
CA VAL A 32 0.92 -12.52 -8.21
C VAL A 32 1.54 -13.88 -8.52
N VAL A 33 2.19 -14.51 -7.54
CA VAL A 33 2.82 -15.83 -7.70
C VAL A 33 1.79 -16.90 -8.09
N SER A 34 0.58 -16.81 -7.55
CA SER A 34 -0.50 -17.76 -7.85
C SER A 34 -1.08 -17.59 -9.27
N LEU A 35 -0.86 -16.43 -9.90
CA LEU A 35 -1.34 -16.08 -11.24
C LEU A 35 -0.25 -16.14 -12.32
N GLU A 36 1.01 -16.44 -11.94
CA GLU A 36 2.09 -16.69 -12.90
C GLU A 36 1.68 -17.83 -13.85
N GLY A 37 1.49 -17.50 -15.13
CA GLY A 37 1.04 -18.44 -16.18
C GLY A 37 -0.38 -18.22 -16.70
N PHE A 38 -1.22 -17.41 -16.02
CA PHE A 38 -2.58 -17.05 -16.48
C PHE A 38 -2.74 -15.56 -16.80
N LEU A 39 -1.63 -14.83 -16.92
CA LEU A 39 -1.60 -13.36 -17.10
C LEU A 39 -2.39 -12.88 -18.33
N SER A 40 -2.51 -13.70 -19.37
CA SER A 40 -3.27 -13.40 -20.60
C SER A 40 -4.80 -13.39 -20.41
N GLU A 41 -5.32 -13.85 -19.26
CA GLU A 41 -6.76 -13.94 -18.97
C GLU A 41 -7.20 -13.03 -17.80
N VAL A 42 -6.31 -12.14 -17.33
CA VAL A 42 -6.55 -11.32 -16.15
C VAL A 42 -7.27 -10.01 -16.55
N GLY A 43 -8.54 -9.88 -16.14
CA GLY A 43 -9.31 -8.65 -16.34
C GLY A 43 -8.84 -7.47 -15.47
N LEU A 44 -9.21 -6.25 -15.86
CA LEU A 44 -8.77 -4.98 -15.25
C LEU A 44 -8.93 -4.93 -13.72
N GLU A 45 -10.03 -5.44 -13.18
CA GLU A 45 -10.28 -5.48 -11.73
C GLU A 45 -9.24 -6.33 -10.96
N ARG A 46 -8.73 -7.41 -11.56
CA ARG A 46 -7.69 -8.23 -10.94
C ARG A 46 -6.32 -7.57 -11.02
N VAL A 47 -6.05 -6.85 -12.11
CA VAL A 47 -4.82 -6.05 -12.27
C VAL A 47 -4.80 -4.93 -11.22
N GLU A 48 -5.90 -4.20 -11.06
CA GLU A 48 -6.06 -3.18 -10.02
C GLU A 48 -5.89 -3.78 -8.61
N PHE A 49 -6.49 -4.93 -8.34
CA PHE A 49 -6.32 -5.64 -7.08
C PHE A 49 -4.85 -6.01 -6.82
N ILE A 50 -4.13 -6.50 -7.82
CA ILE A 50 -2.70 -6.82 -7.72
C ILE A 50 -1.88 -5.55 -7.43
N HIS A 51 -2.09 -4.46 -8.17
CA HIS A 51 -1.35 -3.20 -7.96
C HIS A 51 -1.64 -2.57 -6.60
N LEU A 52 -2.89 -2.66 -6.13
CA LEU A 52 -3.29 -2.21 -4.79
C LEU A 52 -2.53 -2.95 -3.69
N HIS A 53 -2.36 -4.27 -3.82
CA HIS A 53 -1.84 -5.09 -2.74
C HIS A 53 -0.34 -5.40 -2.86
N LYS A 54 0.32 -5.23 -4.02
CA LYS A 54 1.74 -5.56 -4.19
C LYS A 54 2.68 -4.49 -3.63
N SER A 55 2.45 -3.22 -3.98
CA SER A 55 3.35 -2.11 -3.63
C SER A 55 2.61 -0.90 -3.04
N THR A 56 1.37 -0.65 -3.49
CA THR A 56 0.57 0.49 -3.02
C THR A 56 0.26 0.41 -1.52
N ALA A 57 0.00 -0.80 -1.00
CA ALA A 57 -0.25 -1.03 0.42
C ALA A 57 0.91 -0.57 1.33
N LEU A 58 2.16 -0.69 0.89
CA LEU A 58 3.32 -0.26 1.68
C LEU A 58 3.45 1.26 1.71
N LEU A 59 3.20 1.92 0.57
CA LEU A 59 3.23 3.38 0.50
C LEU A 59 2.09 4.00 1.32
N GLU A 60 0.87 3.47 1.17
CA GLU A 60 -0.28 3.82 2.01
C GLU A 60 0.07 3.69 3.49
N GLY A 61 0.60 2.52 3.89
CA GLY A 61 1.06 2.27 5.25
C GLY A 61 2.08 3.31 5.72
N ALA A 62 3.15 3.56 4.96
CA ALA A 62 4.20 4.51 5.34
C ALA A 62 3.66 5.92 5.64
N VAL A 63 2.75 6.43 4.80
CA VAL A 63 2.14 7.75 5.01
C VAL A 63 1.25 7.76 6.26
N VAL A 64 0.44 6.71 6.45
CA VAL A 64 -0.44 6.56 7.63
C VAL A 64 0.37 6.47 8.93
N LEU A 65 1.47 5.72 8.95
CA LEU A 65 2.35 5.61 10.11
C LEU A 65 2.95 6.98 10.48
N GLY A 66 3.35 7.77 9.47
CA GLY A 66 3.82 9.14 9.66
C GLY A 66 2.73 10.03 10.28
N ALA A 67 1.49 9.93 9.81
CA ALA A 67 0.35 10.68 10.32
C ALA A 67 0.06 10.36 11.80
N ILE A 68 0.01 9.06 12.14
CA ILE A 68 -0.23 8.60 13.52
C ILE A 68 0.90 9.06 14.45
N MET A 69 2.15 8.89 14.03
CA MET A 69 3.31 9.29 14.83
C MET A 69 3.41 10.81 15.00
N GLY A 70 3.01 11.57 13.96
CA GLY A 70 2.90 13.03 14.00
C GLY A 70 1.75 13.55 14.87
N GLY A 71 0.85 12.68 15.33
CA GLY A 71 -0.30 13.07 16.14
C GLY A 71 -1.45 13.67 15.33
N GLY A 72 -1.56 13.30 14.04
CA GLY A 72 -2.70 13.65 13.22
C GLY A 72 -4.00 13.07 13.77
N SER A 73 -5.09 13.77 13.49
CA SER A 73 -6.45 13.31 13.76
C SER A 73 -6.84 12.12 12.86
N ASP A 74 -7.86 11.37 13.26
CA ASP A 74 -8.37 10.25 12.44
C ASP A 74 -8.79 10.69 11.03
N GLU A 75 -9.31 11.91 10.88
CA GLU A 75 -9.67 12.47 9.58
C GLU A 75 -8.45 12.78 8.71
N GLU A 76 -7.37 13.31 9.29
CA GLU A 76 -6.11 13.55 8.57
C GLU A 76 -5.44 12.23 8.19
N VAL A 77 -5.47 11.24 9.08
CA VAL A 77 -4.97 9.89 8.82
C VAL A 77 -5.70 9.29 7.62
N GLU A 78 -7.03 9.39 7.55
CA GLU A 78 -7.80 8.82 6.44
C GLU A 78 -7.61 9.57 5.12
N ARG A 79 -7.47 10.90 5.16
CA ARG A 79 -7.08 11.68 3.97
C ARG A 79 -5.71 11.25 3.45
N LEU A 80 -4.76 11.03 4.35
CA LEU A 80 -3.41 10.60 4.02
C LEU A 80 -3.36 9.16 3.53
N ARG A 81 -4.25 8.30 4.03
CA ARG A 81 -4.48 6.95 3.51
C ARG A 81 -4.91 6.99 2.04
N MET A 82 -5.95 7.78 1.75
CA MET A 82 -6.44 7.95 0.37
C MET A 82 -5.34 8.50 -0.54
N PHE A 83 -4.58 9.50 -0.07
CA PHE A 83 -3.43 10.05 -0.78
C PHE A 83 -2.40 8.97 -1.11
N GLY A 84 -1.96 8.19 -0.11
CA GLY A 84 -0.96 7.13 -0.30
C GLY A 84 -1.43 6.07 -1.30
N ARG A 85 -2.71 5.71 -1.26
CA ARG A 85 -3.33 4.79 -2.22
C ARG A 85 -3.30 5.33 -3.65
N CYS A 86 -3.76 6.56 -3.87
CA CYS A 86 -3.77 7.17 -5.19
C CYS A 86 -2.36 7.31 -5.78
N VAL A 87 -1.39 7.73 -4.96
CA VAL A 87 0.00 7.88 -5.41
C VAL A 87 0.63 6.52 -5.72
N GLY A 88 0.38 5.50 -4.91
CA GLY A 88 0.92 4.16 -5.17
C GLY A 88 0.36 3.54 -6.45
N LEU A 89 -0.94 3.69 -6.70
CA LEU A 89 -1.56 3.27 -7.96
C LEU A 89 -0.98 4.02 -9.16
N MET A 90 -0.85 5.34 -9.06
CA MET A 90 -0.25 6.14 -10.12
C MET A 90 1.19 5.70 -10.42
N GLY A 91 1.98 5.39 -9.38
CA GLY A 91 3.33 4.88 -9.53
C GLY A 91 3.36 3.59 -10.35
N GLN A 92 2.46 2.64 -10.08
CA GLN A 92 2.35 1.40 -10.85
C GLN A 92 2.01 1.63 -12.32
N VAL A 93 1.08 2.54 -12.63
CA VAL A 93 0.75 2.89 -14.02
C VAL A 93 1.96 3.50 -14.74
N VAL A 94 2.74 4.33 -14.04
CA VAL A 94 3.97 4.91 -14.60
C VAL A 94 5.01 3.82 -14.83
N ASP A 95 5.22 2.92 -13.87
CA ASP A 95 6.15 1.79 -14.00
C ASP A 95 5.78 0.91 -15.20
N ASP A 96 4.50 0.56 -15.37
CA ASP A 96 4.03 -0.25 -16.51
C ASP A 96 4.27 0.43 -17.86
N ILE A 97 4.12 1.77 -17.94
CA ILE A 97 4.41 2.53 -19.17
C ILE A 97 5.91 2.55 -19.45
N LEU A 98 6.74 2.73 -18.41
CA LEU A 98 8.19 2.75 -18.54
C LEU A 98 8.73 1.39 -18.98
N ASP A 99 8.20 0.30 -18.41
CA ASP A 99 8.59 -1.08 -18.76
C ASP A 99 8.35 -1.40 -20.25
N VAL A 100 7.30 -0.84 -20.87
CA VAL A 100 7.05 -1.00 -22.31
C VAL A 100 7.96 -0.09 -23.15
N ALA A 101 8.24 1.11 -22.66
CA ALA A 101 9.03 2.12 -23.40
C ALA A 101 10.54 1.84 -23.40
N GLU A 102 11.06 1.04 -22.46
CA GLU A 102 12.47 0.61 -22.42
C GLU A 102 12.81 -0.53 -23.40
N THR A 103 11.88 -0.89 -24.31
CA THR A 103 12.08 -1.87 -25.39
C THR A 103 12.32 -1.20 -26.74
#